data_AF-A0A2E5WN59-F1
#
_entry.id   AF-A0A2E5WN59-F1
#
_cell.length_a   1.000
_cell.length_b   1.000
_cell.length_c   1.000
_cell.angle_alpha   90.00
_cell.angle_beta   90.00
_cell.angle_gamma   90.00
#
_symmetry.space_group_name_H-M   'P 1'
#
loop_
_entity.id
_entity.type
_entity.pdbx_description
1 polymer ?
#
loop_
_entity_poly.entity_id
_entity_poly.type
_entity_poly.pdbx_seq_one_letter_code
_entity_poly.pdbx_strand_id
1 'polypeptide(L)'
;MVQNKRFGTEIDKLLKNGNTYSIHKDNNDLIIIEKKYTKNLCLKIALTCNYPFGSPDIYINNSDYCKYITSHGKYMNEMLHIFNIPCPCCYTILNNWSPGYYLKDVIEEYETNLRMFNLMVKMYYIKKYINKRYSNKDDKLILQIIINYLE
;
A
#
# COMPACT_ATOMS: atom_id res chain seq x y z
N MET A 1 13.81 5.69 27.33
CA MET A 1 12.47 5.63 27.97
C MET A 1 11.32 6.12 27.07
N VAL A 2 11.53 7.07 26.15
CA VAL A 2 10.47 7.62 25.27
C VAL A 2 9.91 6.62 24.26
N GLN A 3 10.76 5.75 23.68
CA GLN A 3 10.36 4.75 22.67
C GLN A 3 9.27 3.80 23.18
N ASN A 4 9.45 3.24 24.38
CA ASN A 4 8.54 2.26 24.94
C ASN A 4 7.13 2.83 25.20
N LYS A 5 7.03 4.10 25.60
CA LYS A 5 5.73 4.72 25.92
C LYS A 5 4.91 5.00 24.67
N ARG A 6 5.54 5.56 23.62
CA ARG A 6 4.87 5.80 22.34
C ARG A 6 4.45 4.48 21.70
N PHE A 7 5.38 3.55 21.59
CA PHE A 7 5.14 2.24 21.00
C PHE A 7 3.96 1.51 21.66
N GLY A 8 3.94 1.43 22.99
CA GLY A 8 2.85 0.78 23.72
C GLY A 8 1.49 1.41 23.39
N THR A 9 1.41 2.73 23.34
CA THR A 9 0.17 3.46 22.99
C THR A 9 -0.30 3.16 21.56
N GLU A 10 0.63 3.03 20.62
CA GLU A 10 0.31 2.74 19.22
C GLU A 10 -0.17 1.30 19.04
N ILE A 11 0.50 0.33 19.67
CA ILE A 11 0.07 -1.07 19.64
C ILE A 11 -1.31 -1.25 20.27
N ASP A 12 -1.56 -0.64 21.42
CA ASP A 12 -2.87 -0.73 22.07
C ASP A 12 -3.99 -0.23 21.15
N LYS A 13 -3.74 0.85 20.40
CA LYS A 13 -4.69 1.38 19.42
C LYS A 13 -4.87 0.43 18.23
N LEU A 14 -3.79 -0.16 17.72
CA LEU A 14 -3.84 -1.11 16.61
C LEU A 14 -4.64 -2.37 16.96
N LEU A 15 -4.44 -2.91 18.17
CA LEU A 15 -5.12 -4.12 18.65
C LEU A 15 -6.59 -3.88 18.99
N LYS A 16 -6.95 -2.69 19.50
CA LYS A 16 -8.35 -2.34 19.83
C LYS A 16 -9.28 -2.27 18.61
N ASN A 17 -8.74 -2.06 17.41
CA ASN A 17 -9.53 -1.89 16.20
C ASN A 17 -10.02 -3.21 15.56
N GLY A 18 -9.96 -4.35 16.27
CA GLY A 18 -10.41 -5.65 15.76
C GLY A 18 -9.57 -6.23 14.63
N ASN A 19 -8.43 -5.60 14.33
CA ASN A 19 -7.48 -6.09 13.34
C ASN A 19 -6.58 -7.18 13.95
N THR A 20 -6.34 -8.25 13.20
CA THR A 20 -5.42 -9.33 13.59
C THR A 20 -4.00 -8.99 13.15
N TYR A 21 -3.21 -8.44 14.08
CA TYR A 21 -1.77 -8.27 13.94
C TYR A 21 -1.03 -9.33 14.76
N SER A 22 0.03 -9.92 14.21
CA SER A 22 1.01 -10.68 14.97
C SER A 22 2.19 -9.77 15.32
N ILE A 23 2.51 -9.68 16.60
CA ILE A 23 3.60 -8.85 17.11
C ILE A 23 4.64 -9.75 17.78
N HIS A 24 5.90 -9.64 17.37
CA HIS A 24 6.99 -10.43 17.92
C HIS A 24 8.31 -9.67 17.80
N LYS A 25 9.38 -10.20 18.40
CA LYS A 25 10.75 -9.72 18.18
C LYS A 25 11.48 -10.63 17.21
N ASP A 26 12.31 -10.06 16.34
CA ASP A 26 13.22 -10.83 15.49
C ASP A 26 14.52 -11.19 16.22
N ASN A 27 15.45 -11.84 15.51
CA ASN A 27 16.75 -12.25 16.05
C ASN A 27 17.65 -11.06 16.45
N ASN A 28 17.34 -9.86 15.97
CA ASN A 28 18.07 -8.63 16.26
C ASN A 28 17.33 -7.76 17.30
N ASP A 29 16.40 -8.35 18.04
CA ASP A 29 15.53 -7.66 19.02
C ASP A 29 14.63 -6.56 18.42
N LEU A 30 14.49 -6.49 17.10
CA LEU A 30 13.60 -5.54 16.45
C LEU A 30 12.15 -5.98 16.63
N ILE A 31 11.28 -5.01 16.89
CA ILE A 31 9.85 -5.26 17.00
C ILE A 31 9.26 -5.39 15.60
N ILE A 32 8.63 -6.54 15.35
CA ILE A 32 7.98 -6.89 14.10
C ILE A 32 6.47 -6.90 14.30
N ILE A 33 5.76 -6.20 13.43
CA ILE A 33 4.29 -6.19 13.33
C ILE A 33 3.91 -6.74 11.97
N GLU A 34 3.10 -7.79 11.94
CA GLU A 34 2.68 -8.46 10.72
C GLU A 34 1.17 -8.52 10.60
N LYS A 35 0.65 -8.28 9.39
CA LYS A 35 -0.75 -8.44 9.02
C LYS A 35 -0.87 -9.25 7.74
N LYS A 36 -1.53 -10.40 7.84
CA LYS A 36 -1.86 -11.24 6.68
C LYS A 36 -3.18 -10.78 6.09
N TYR A 37 -3.16 -10.30 4.85
CA TYR A 37 -4.35 -9.93 4.09
C TYR A 37 -4.90 -11.13 3.31
N THR A 38 -4.01 -11.93 2.72
CA THR A 38 -4.35 -13.19 2.05
C THR A 38 -3.25 -14.23 2.29
N LYS A 39 -3.44 -15.46 1.78
CA LYS A 39 -2.37 -16.49 1.79
C LYS A 39 -1.06 -16.01 1.14
N ASN A 40 -1.15 -15.11 0.16
CA ASN A 40 -0.02 -14.64 -0.64
C ASN A 40 0.23 -13.13 -0.47
N LEU A 41 -0.35 -12.50 0.57
CA LEU A 41 -0.15 -11.07 0.82
C LEU A 41 -0.01 -10.82 2.33
N CYS A 42 1.22 -10.52 2.73
CA CYS A 42 1.57 -10.17 4.10
C CYS A 42 2.26 -8.80 4.13
N LEU A 43 1.75 -7.92 4.97
CA LEU A 43 2.41 -6.67 5.36
C LEU A 43 3.24 -6.94 6.60
N LYS A 44 4.51 -6.54 6.56
CA LYS A 44 5.43 -6.59 7.70
C LYS A 44 5.99 -5.20 7.95
N ILE A 45 5.95 -4.76 9.20
CA ILE A 45 6.51 -3.49 9.68
C ILE A 45 7.56 -3.82 10.73
N ALA A 46 8.80 -3.39 10.51
CA ALA A 46 9.89 -3.55 11.46
C ALA A 46 10.24 -2.17 12.06
N LEU A 47 10.21 -2.08 13.39
CA LEU A 47 10.56 -0.85 14.09
C LEU A 47 12.05 -0.81 14.33
N THR A 48 12.73 0.15 13.71
CA THR A 48 14.17 0.36 13.87
C THR A 48 14.48 0.92 15.27
N CYS A 49 15.73 0.79 15.68
CA CYS A 49 16.21 1.37 16.95
C CYS A 49 16.09 2.90 17.01
N ASN A 50 15.88 3.58 15.88
CA ASN A 50 15.69 5.03 15.80
C ASN A 50 14.23 5.47 15.83
N TYR A 51 13.27 4.53 15.76
CA TYR A 51 11.85 4.86 15.84
C TYR A 51 11.53 5.56 17.18
N PRO A 52 10.71 6.63 17.21
CA PRO A 52 9.93 7.21 16.11
C PRO A 52 10.65 8.32 15.33
N PHE A 53 11.92 8.60 15.63
CA PHE A 53 12.71 9.64 14.96
C PHE A 53 13.22 9.20 13.59
N GLY A 54 13.34 7.89 13.38
CA GLY A 54 13.42 7.25 12.06
C GLY A 54 12.11 6.55 11.69
N SER A 55 11.86 6.43 10.38
CA SER A 55 10.73 5.65 9.86
C SER A 55 10.87 4.16 10.21
N PRO A 56 9.76 3.43 10.27
CA PRO A 56 9.80 1.97 10.29
C PRO A 56 10.17 1.44 8.90
N ASP A 57 10.77 0.25 8.86
CA ASP A 57 10.96 -0.47 7.60
C ASP A 57 9.68 -1.24 7.28
N ILE A 58 9.23 -1.18 6.03
CA ILE A 58 8.01 -1.85 5.58
C ILE A 58 8.32 -2.83 4.47
N TYR A 59 7.70 -4.01 4.57
CA TYR A 59 7.83 -5.07 3.59
C TYR A 59 6.46 -5.62 3.19
N ILE A 60 6.32 -5.95 1.91
CA ILE A 60 5.21 -6.73 1.36
C ILE A 60 5.78 -8.04 0.86
N ASN A 61 5.33 -9.18 1.41
CA ASN A 61 5.86 -10.51 1.06
C ASN A 61 7.39 -10.57 1.07
N ASN A 62 8.02 -9.98 2.11
CA ASN A 62 9.48 -9.85 2.27
C ASN A 62 10.18 -8.94 1.26
N SER A 63 9.46 -8.27 0.37
CA SER A 63 10.01 -7.24 -0.51
C SER A 63 9.83 -5.86 0.13
N ASP A 64 10.89 -5.04 0.14
CA ASP A 64 10.83 -3.65 0.61
C ASP A 64 9.67 -2.89 -0.04
N TYR A 65 8.91 -2.12 0.74
CA TYR A 65 7.67 -1.47 0.27
C TYR A 65 7.92 -0.41 -0.79
N CYS A 66 8.92 0.45 -0.60
CA CYS A 66 9.26 1.50 -1.56
C CYS A 66 9.71 0.88 -2.89
N LYS A 67 10.51 -0.20 -2.82
CA LYS A 67 10.85 -1.01 -4.00
C LYS A 67 9.60 -1.65 -4.57
N TYR A 68 8.73 -2.27 -3.78
CA TYR A 68 7.51 -2.91 -4.26
C TYR A 68 6.64 -1.93 -5.06
N ILE A 69 6.39 -0.73 -4.55
CA ILE A 69 5.61 0.32 -5.23
C ILE A 69 6.23 0.68 -6.58
N THR A 70 7.56 0.80 -6.63
CA THR A 70 8.30 1.21 -7.84
C THR A 70 8.56 0.05 -8.81
N SER A 71 8.63 -1.19 -8.30
CA SER A 71 9.05 -2.38 -9.03
C SER A 71 7.89 -3.18 -9.61
N HIS A 72 6.62 -2.86 -9.29
CA HIS A 72 5.44 -3.55 -9.82
C HIS A 72 5.13 -3.23 -11.30
N GLY A 73 6.19 -3.20 -12.11
CA GLY A 73 6.16 -3.54 -13.52
C GLY A 73 5.82 -2.40 -14.47
N LYS A 74 6.20 -2.61 -15.73
CA LYS A 74 5.82 -1.80 -16.90
C LYS A 74 4.35 -1.38 -16.86
N TYR A 75 3.47 -2.28 -16.41
CA TYR A 75 2.04 -2.04 -16.27
C TYR A 75 1.68 -0.96 -15.24
N MET A 76 2.33 -0.93 -14.07
CA MET A 76 2.05 0.09 -13.07
C MET A 76 2.46 1.48 -13.58
N ASN A 77 3.63 1.59 -14.20
CA ASN A 77 4.09 2.84 -14.81
C ASN A 77 3.19 3.29 -15.97
N GLU A 78 2.77 2.35 -16.84
CA GLU A 78 1.79 2.62 -17.89
C GLU A 78 0.47 3.12 -17.30
N MET A 79 -0.03 2.51 -16.22
CA MET A 79 -1.27 2.94 -15.60
C MET A 79 -1.14 4.30 -14.92
N LEU A 80 -0.08 4.56 -14.15
CA LEU A 80 0.18 5.88 -13.56
C LEU A 80 0.20 6.96 -14.64
N HIS A 81 0.84 6.67 -15.78
CA HIS A 81 0.86 7.58 -16.93
C HIS A 81 -0.53 7.77 -17.55
N ILE A 82 -1.29 6.69 -17.80
CA ILE A 82 -2.64 6.75 -18.35
C ILE A 82 -3.58 7.58 -17.48
N PHE A 83 -3.47 7.47 -16.16
CA PHE A 83 -4.33 8.18 -15.21
C PHE A 83 -3.75 9.51 -14.72
N ASN A 84 -2.59 9.93 -15.25
CA ASN A 84 -1.86 11.13 -14.80
C ASN A 84 -1.65 11.19 -13.27
N ILE A 85 -1.36 10.03 -12.66
CA ILE A 85 -1.12 9.90 -11.22
C ILE A 85 0.39 10.06 -10.98
N PRO A 86 0.82 10.95 -10.08
CA PRO A 86 2.24 11.14 -9.77
C PRO A 86 2.84 9.90 -9.08
N CYS A 87 4.17 9.75 -9.05
CA CYS A 87 4.79 8.55 -8.45
C CYS A 87 4.34 8.38 -7.00
N PRO A 88 3.66 7.27 -6.63
CA PRO A 88 3.23 7.05 -5.25
C PRO A 88 4.42 7.00 -4.29
N CYS A 89 5.58 6.61 -4.80
CA CYS A 89 6.85 6.59 -4.08
C CYS A 89 7.29 7.98 -3.57
N CYS A 90 7.01 9.06 -4.28
CA CYS A 90 7.50 10.39 -3.87
C CYS A 90 6.68 10.99 -2.71
N TYR A 91 5.46 10.49 -2.50
CA TYR A 91 4.50 11.04 -1.55
C TYR A 91 4.20 10.10 -0.38
N THR A 92 4.86 8.94 -0.32
CA THR A 92 4.71 8.03 0.82
C THR A 92 5.16 8.68 2.12
N ILE A 93 4.42 8.42 3.20
CA ILE A 93 4.76 8.76 4.57
C ILE A 93 6.18 8.27 4.93
N LEU A 94 6.66 7.18 4.34
CA LEU A 94 8.01 6.67 4.60
C LEU A 94 9.12 7.62 4.13
N ASN A 95 8.95 8.26 2.97
CA ASN A 95 9.93 9.19 2.42
C ASN A 95 9.81 10.59 3.02
N ASN A 96 8.62 10.93 3.52
CA ASN A 96 8.33 12.19 4.19
C ASN A 96 8.16 12.00 5.71
N TRP A 97 8.85 11.00 6.27
CA TRP A 97 8.62 10.60 7.65
C TRP A 97 8.93 11.74 8.61
N SER A 98 8.07 11.87 9.60
CA SER A 98 8.28 12.76 10.73
C SER A 98 7.79 12.03 11.99
N PRO A 99 8.33 12.37 13.16
CA PRO A 99 7.81 11.86 14.42
C PRO A 99 6.34 12.25 14.68
N GLY A 100 5.71 13.08 13.85
CA GLY A 100 4.26 13.35 13.93
C GLY A 100 3.40 12.18 13.45
N TYR A 101 3.92 11.32 12.57
CA TYR A 101 3.18 10.19 12.01
C TYR A 101 3.20 8.96 12.92
N TYR A 102 2.10 8.22 12.91
CA TYR A 102 1.88 7.00 13.68
C TYR A 102 1.86 5.78 12.74
N LEU A 103 2.04 4.59 13.30
CA LEU A 103 1.94 3.31 12.57
C LEU A 103 0.57 3.13 11.91
N LYS A 104 -0.50 3.66 12.52
CA LYS A 104 -1.82 3.65 11.89
C LYS A 104 -1.84 4.43 10.56
N ASP A 105 -1.14 5.56 10.48
CA ASP A 105 -1.15 6.41 9.28
C ASP A 105 -0.44 5.70 8.13
N VAL A 106 0.66 5.02 8.46
CA VAL A 106 1.41 4.14 7.55
C VAL A 106 0.54 2.99 7.04
N ILE A 107 -0.21 2.32 7.92
CA ILE A 107 -1.10 1.22 7.54
C ILE A 107 -2.26 1.74 6.67
N GLU A 108 -2.86 2.87 7.04
CA GLU A 108 -3.92 3.52 6.27
C GLU A 108 -3.45 3.93 4.87
N GLU A 109 -2.24 4.48 4.74
CA GLU A 109 -1.62 4.76 3.45
C GLU A 109 -1.44 3.48 2.62
N TYR A 110 -0.88 2.43 3.23
CA TYR A 110 -0.70 1.15 2.56
C TYR A 110 -2.04 0.57 2.05
N GLU A 111 -3.07 0.57 2.88
CA GLU A 111 -4.39 0.05 2.51
C GLU A 111 -5.05 0.89 1.42
N THR A 112 -4.87 2.21 1.46
CA THR A 112 -5.33 3.13 0.42
C THR A 112 -4.63 2.84 -0.91
N ASN A 113 -3.30 2.74 -0.90
CA ASN A 113 -2.51 2.42 -2.08
C ASN A 113 -2.88 1.04 -2.65
N LEU A 114 -3.09 0.03 -1.79
CA LEU A 114 -3.53 -1.29 -2.22
C LEU A 114 -4.90 -1.26 -2.90
N ARG A 115 -5.87 -0.51 -2.37
CA ARG A 115 -7.19 -0.33 -3.00
C ARG A 115 -7.07 0.35 -4.35
N MET A 116 -6.27 1.42 -4.43
CA MET A 116 -6.00 2.13 -5.69
C MET A 116 -5.38 1.20 -6.74
N PHE A 117 -4.36 0.42 -6.37
CA PHE A 117 -3.74 -0.53 -7.28
C PHE A 117 -4.72 -1.60 -7.76
N ASN A 118 -5.56 -2.13 -6.88
CA ASN A 118 -6.58 -3.10 -7.26
C ASN A 118 -7.61 -2.50 -8.23
N LEU A 119 -8.02 -1.25 -8.03
CA LEU A 119 -8.93 -0.54 -8.93
C LEU A 119 -8.28 -0.33 -10.30
N MET A 120 -7.05 0.18 -10.33
CA MET A 120 -6.31 0.41 -11.57
C MET A 120 -6.15 -0.89 -12.39
N VAL A 121 -5.75 -1.99 -11.73
CA VAL A 121 -5.62 -3.30 -12.38
C VAL A 121 -6.96 -3.78 -12.97
N LYS A 122 -8.07 -3.64 -12.23
CA LYS A 122 -9.41 -3.97 -12.73
C LYS A 122 -9.75 -3.16 -13.98
N MET A 123 -9.56 -1.85 -13.93
CA MET A 123 -9.83 -0.95 -15.06
C MET A 123 -8.99 -1.28 -16.29
N TYR A 124 -7.71 -1.61 -16.10
CA TYR A 124 -6.82 -2.03 -17.18
C TYR A 124 -7.34 -3.30 -17.88
N TYR A 125 -7.72 -4.33 -17.12
CA TYR A 125 -8.24 -5.56 -17.70
C TYR A 125 -9.59 -5.37 -18.39
N ILE A 126 -10.48 -4.54 -17.82
CA ILE A 126 -11.74 -4.16 -18.46
C ILE A 126 -11.45 -3.49 -19.80
N LYS A 127 -10.60 -2.46 -19.83
CA LYS A 127 -10.21 -1.75 -21.06
C LYS A 127 -9.61 -2.70 -22.10
N LYS A 128 -8.73 -3.61 -21.67
CA LYS A 128 -8.11 -4.61 -22.55
C LYS A 128 -9.14 -5.59 -23.13
N TYR A 129 -10.08 -6.06 -22.30
CA TYR A 129 -11.14 -6.97 -22.74
C TYR A 129 -12.07 -6.31 -23.75
N ILE A 130 -12.48 -5.07 -23.48
CA ILE A 130 -13.32 -4.27 -24.39
C ILE A 130 -12.64 -4.09 -25.74
N ASN A 131 -11.37 -3.68 -25.74
CA ASN A 131 -10.61 -3.46 -26.96
C ASN A 131 -10.42 -4.73 -27.81
N LYS A 132 -10.37 -5.91 -27.16
CA LYS A 132 -10.24 -7.20 -27.86
C LYS A 132 -11.57 -7.68 -28.45
N ARG A 133 -12.69 -7.48 -27.75
CA ARG A 133 -13.98 -8.08 -28.09
C ARG A 133 -14.87 -7.19 -28.94
N TYR A 134 -14.75 -5.88 -28.78
CA TYR A 134 -15.53 -4.91 -29.54
C TYR A 134 -14.62 -4.22 -30.56
N SER A 135 -14.85 -4.52 -31.84
CA SER A 135 -14.21 -3.83 -32.96
C SER A 135 -14.94 -2.55 -33.34
N ASN A 136 -16.25 -2.48 -33.04
CA ASN A 136 -17.10 -1.33 -33.35
C ASN A 136 -16.76 -0.14 -32.43
N LYS A 137 -16.68 1.07 -33.01
CA LYS A 137 -16.36 2.31 -32.30
C LYS A 137 -17.44 2.72 -31.30
N ASP A 138 -18.70 2.42 -31.60
CA ASP A 138 -19.83 2.87 -30.77
C ASP A 138 -19.91 2.08 -29.46
N ASP A 139 -19.69 0.76 -29.50
CA ASP A 139 -19.62 -0.08 -28.31
C ASP A 139 -18.47 0.34 -27.38
N LYS A 140 -17.32 0.72 -27.97
CA LYS A 140 -16.20 1.27 -27.21
C LYS A 140 -16.58 2.57 -26.50
N LEU A 141 -17.31 3.47 -27.17
CA LEU A 141 -17.73 4.75 -26.61
C LEU A 141 -18.70 4.57 -25.44
N ILE A 142 -19.71 3.71 -25.59
CA ILE A 142 -20.68 3.40 -24.52
C ILE A 142 -19.97 2.80 -23.31
N LEU A 143 -19.05 1.86 -23.52
CA LEU A 143 -18.29 1.25 -22.43
C LEU A 143 -17.30 2.23 -21.79
N GLN A 144 -16.74 3.17 -22.55
CA GLN A 144 -15.94 4.27 -22.03
C GLN A 144 -16.76 5.17 -21.09
N ILE A 145 -18.01 5.48 -21.48
CA ILE A 145 -18.94 6.26 -20.66
C ILE A 145 -19.29 5.51 -19.36
N ILE A 146 -19.53 4.19 -19.43
CA ILE A 146 -19.81 3.37 -18.24
C ILE A 146 -18.59 3.35 -17.30
N ILE A 147 -17.38 3.20 -17.82
CA ILE A 147 -16.15 3.24 -17.00
C ILE A 147 -16.01 4.60 -16.32
N ASN A 148 -16.19 5.70 -17.06
CA ASN A 148 -16.11 7.05 -16.52
C ASN A 148 -17.21 7.35 -15.47
N TYR A 149 -18.33 6.62 -15.50
CA TYR A 149 -19.40 6.75 -14.50
C TYR A 149 -19.12 5.95 -13.22
N LEU A 150 -18.26 4.93 -13.29
CA LEU A 150 -17.86 4.11 -12.15
C LEU A 150 -16.62 4.63 -11.42
N GLU A 151 -15.93 5.62 -12.00
CA GLU A 151 -14.89 6.45 -11.39
C GLU A 151 -15.51 7.50 -10.45
#